data_AF-S5YB01-F1
#
_entry.id   AF-S5YB01-F1
#
_cell.length_a   1.000
_cell.length_b   1.000
_cell.length_c   1.000
_cell.angle_alpha   90.00
_cell.angle_beta   90.00
_cell.angle_gamma   90.00
#
_symmetry.space_group_name_H-M   'P 1'
#
loop_
_entity.id
_entity.type
_entity.pdbx_description
1 polymer ?
#
loop_
_entity_poly.entity_id
_entity_poly.type
_entity_poly.pdbx_seq_one_letter_code
_entity_poly.pdbx_strand_id
1 'polypeptide(L)'
;MTTPPKARLFRLSRSESVVAMARDSAGIGAVEERKVRVEVHKGAAKASKPEAGGVPDMPFAPQIEDDGFGDMRFGDAARAPAAAETVMAGAGPGGMAATLAAIRAENLTDRQLRMARRIAAMNEIEVNSDIEAVALLRERGIDPFHRTEVGKILSTEGQKTQMTPAANTPVAVKPEQLPARMPPPQLPSREMLTEERRASEISRIQRDMARRRRRRLLMLTLRLATFVGLPTILAAYYYFFVASPLYATEAQFLIQQAEQSPSRGGGILSGSAAMINPDSVSVQSYLTSRDAMLRLDSDLGFKKAFQDPSIDPIQRLSPEASNEEAFKLYKRSVKIGYDPTEGVLNMEVIAPDPKLSQDFALALIKYAEGQVDQMTARLRSDQMTGTEDRYRQAEQQVKDAQLRVLDLQQKLGVLDPNAESSVVMSQVSELERQLNSKRLELGQLQANPNPNRSRVAGVQGDMARLQKMLDETRSRLTEGSETRGSLASIAGEIRIAESDLQTRQQLLSDAAAQMETARIEANKQVRYLSLSVAPIPPDRPTYPRAFPNTIVAFLIFAGIYLMLSLTASILREQVST
;
A
#
# COMPACT_ATOMS: atom_id res chain seq x y z
N MET A 1 -57.61 -30.19 3.77
CA MET A 1 -57.11 -30.55 5.11
C MET A 1 -55.61 -30.39 5.12
N THR A 2 -55.13 -29.55 6.04
CA THR A 2 -53.76 -29.07 6.20
C THR A 2 -52.92 -30.04 7.02
N THR A 3 -51.74 -30.42 6.53
CA THR A 3 -50.61 -30.86 7.38
C THR A 3 -49.29 -30.47 6.71
N PRO A 4 -48.48 -29.59 7.33
CA PRO A 4 -47.14 -29.25 6.82
C PRO A 4 -46.09 -30.27 7.31
N PRO A 5 -45.00 -30.52 6.55
CA PRO A 5 -43.90 -31.34 7.04
C PRO A 5 -43.05 -30.56 8.05
N LYS A 6 -42.85 -31.15 9.23
CA LYS A 6 -41.99 -30.66 10.32
C LYS A 6 -40.52 -30.69 9.89
N ALA A 7 -39.86 -29.53 9.92
CA ALA A 7 -38.41 -29.44 9.96
C ALA A 7 -37.86 -30.06 11.26
N ARG A 8 -36.90 -30.97 11.15
CA ARG A 8 -36.12 -31.48 12.29
C ARG A 8 -34.71 -30.92 12.24
N LEU A 9 -34.32 -30.28 13.33
CA LEU A 9 -33.01 -29.71 13.59
C LEU A 9 -31.91 -30.78 13.67
N PHE A 10 -30.75 -30.40 13.12
CA PHE A 10 -29.37 -30.79 13.40
C PHE A 10 -29.08 -31.99 14.33
N ARG A 11 -28.43 -33.02 13.76
CA ARG A 11 -27.71 -34.07 14.51
C ARG A 11 -26.40 -33.49 15.06
N LEU A 12 -26.14 -33.71 16.35
CA LEU A 12 -25.07 -33.07 17.13
C LEU A 12 -24.00 -34.05 17.66
N SER A 13 -23.86 -35.23 17.07
CA SER A 13 -22.78 -36.17 17.44
C SER A 13 -22.04 -36.71 16.21
N ARG A 14 -20.71 -36.74 16.32
CA ARG A 14 -19.77 -37.13 15.24
C ARG A 14 -19.84 -38.63 14.90
N SER A 15 -20.43 -39.44 15.78
CA SER A 15 -20.49 -40.90 15.70
C SER A 15 -21.58 -41.46 14.78
N GLU A 16 -22.52 -40.64 14.29
CA GLU A 16 -23.57 -41.07 13.34
C GLU A 16 -23.37 -40.52 11.91
N SER A 17 -22.18 -39.98 11.61
CA SER A 17 -21.87 -39.53 10.25
C SER A 17 -21.55 -40.72 9.35
N VAL A 18 -22.17 -40.76 8.16
CA VAL A 18 -21.99 -41.82 7.14
C VAL A 18 -20.51 -41.96 6.70
N VAL A 19 -19.72 -40.91 6.90
CA VAL A 19 -18.26 -40.89 6.64
C VAL A 19 -17.46 -41.67 7.70
N ALA A 20 -17.97 -41.81 8.93
CA ALA A 20 -17.31 -42.60 9.98
C ALA A 20 -17.44 -44.11 9.74
N MET A 21 -18.62 -44.60 9.33
CA MET A 21 -18.81 -46.03 8.97
C MET A 21 -17.97 -46.45 7.74
N ALA A 22 -17.69 -45.53 6.82
CA ALA A 22 -16.85 -45.80 5.65
C ALA A 22 -15.36 -45.96 6.00
N ARG A 23 -14.91 -45.46 7.17
CA ARG A 23 -13.52 -45.60 7.63
C ARG A 23 -13.27 -46.89 8.42
N ASP A 24 -14.25 -47.41 9.14
CA ASP A 24 -14.12 -48.68 9.87
C ASP A 24 -14.14 -49.93 8.98
N SER A 25 -14.66 -49.82 7.75
CA SER A 25 -14.70 -50.94 6.78
C SER A 25 -13.40 -51.14 5.99
N ALA A 26 -12.47 -50.18 6.05
CA ALA A 26 -11.14 -50.30 5.46
C ALA A 26 -10.14 -50.59 6.59
N GLY A 27 -9.97 -51.87 6.93
CA GLY A 27 -9.16 -52.34 8.07
C GLY A 27 -7.73 -51.80 8.11
N ILE A 28 -7.55 -50.67 8.79
CA ILE A 28 -6.25 -50.07 9.11
C ILE A 28 -6.20 -49.97 10.64
N GLY A 29 -5.17 -50.61 11.21
CA GLY A 29 -5.01 -50.86 12.63
C GLY A 29 -4.97 -49.62 13.52
N ALA A 30 -5.33 -49.87 14.77
CA ALA A 30 -5.46 -48.93 15.88
C ALA A 30 -4.24 -48.00 16.05
N VAL A 31 -4.51 -46.70 16.14
CA VAL A 31 -3.57 -45.69 16.66
C VAL A 31 -4.22 -45.05 17.89
N GLU A 32 -3.51 -45.11 19.02
CA GLU A 32 -3.94 -44.66 20.34
C GLU A 32 -4.42 -43.20 20.39
N GLU A 33 -5.53 -42.98 21.11
CA GLU A 33 -6.10 -41.66 21.37
C GLU A 33 -5.24 -40.82 22.33
N ARG A 34 -4.56 -39.80 21.81
CA ARG A 34 -3.88 -38.80 22.64
C ARG A 34 -4.84 -37.66 23.00
N LYS A 35 -5.32 -37.65 24.25
CA LYS A 35 -6.12 -36.54 24.82
C LYS A 35 -5.28 -35.27 24.94
N VAL A 36 -5.62 -34.23 24.16
CA VAL A 36 -5.06 -32.88 24.32
C VAL A 36 -5.92 -32.10 25.31
N ARG A 37 -5.33 -31.71 26.43
CA ARG A 37 -5.94 -30.84 27.44
C ARG A 37 -5.66 -29.38 27.07
N VAL A 38 -6.70 -28.59 26.85
CA VAL A 38 -6.60 -27.14 26.63
C VAL A 38 -6.94 -26.44 27.95
N GLU A 39 -5.96 -25.79 28.57
CA GLU A 39 -6.17 -24.93 29.74
C GLU A 39 -6.15 -23.46 29.31
N VAL A 40 -7.24 -22.75 29.58
CA VAL A 40 -7.38 -21.30 29.34
C VAL A 40 -6.96 -20.56 30.61
N HIS A 41 -5.82 -19.87 30.57
CA HIS A 41 -5.38 -18.99 31.65
C HIS A 41 -5.99 -17.59 31.49
N LYS A 42 -6.86 -17.21 32.43
CA LYS A 42 -7.43 -15.85 32.55
C LYS A 42 -6.53 -15.03 33.47
N GLY A 43 -5.61 -14.25 32.90
CA GLY A 43 -4.72 -13.36 33.64
C GLY A 43 -5.45 -12.12 34.16
N ALA A 44 -5.50 -11.98 35.49
CA ALA A 44 -5.97 -10.79 36.18
C ALA A 44 -4.86 -9.72 36.19
N ALA A 45 -5.13 -8.55 35.61
CA ALA A 45 -4.23 -7.40 35.67
C ALA A 45 -4.42 -6.64 37.00
N LYS A 46 -3.36 -6.65 37.81
CA LYS A 46 -3.22 -5.88 39.05
C LYS A 46 -2.53 -4.55 38.71
N ALA A 47 -3.06 -3.46 39.24
CA ALA A 47 -2.55 -2.11 39.06
C ALA A 47 -1.18 -1.90 39.73
N SER A 48 -0.26 -1.23 39.04
CA SER A 48 0.89 -0.56 39.65
C SER A 48 1.23 0.71 38.86
N LYS A 49 1.16 1.84 39.56
CA LYS A 49 1.71 3.15 39.19
C LYS A 49 3.22 3.08 38.94
N PRO A 50 3.78 4.00 38.16
CA PRO A 50 5.02 4.63 38.61
C PRO A 50 5.00 6.16 38.53
N GLU A 51 5.79 6.73 39.44
CA GLU A 51 6.10 8.15 39.63
C GLU A 51 7.12 8.68 38.61
N ALA A 52 7.23 10.00 38.62
CA ALA A 52 8.07 10.85 37.78
C ALA A 52 9.59 10.65 37.99
N GLY A 53 10.36 10.90 36.92
CA GLY A 53 11.79 11.19 37.01
C GLY A 53 12.50 11.27 35.65
N GLY A 54 13.04 12.45 35.33
CA GLY A 54 14.30 12.61 34.60
C GLY A 54 14.27 12.60 33.06
N VAL A 55 14.43 13.79 32.48
CA VAL A 55 14.86 14.00 31.08
C VAL A 55 16.39 13.82 31.00
N PRO A 56 16.90 13.20 29.93
CA PRO A 56 18.08 13.75 29.27
C PRO A 56 17.93 13.89 27.74
N ASP A 57 18.59 14.93 27.24
CA ASP A 57 18.71 15.37 25.86
C ASP A 57 19.00 14.27 24.82
N MET A 58 18.32 14.37 23.68
CA MET A 58 18.71 13.73 22.41
C MET A 58 19.04 14.83 21.40
N PRO A 59 20.27 14.88 20.85
CA PRO A 59 20.59 15.71 19.70
C PRO A 59 20.05 15.02 18.44
N PHE A 60 19.53 15.81 17.49
CA PHE A 60 18.94 15.40 16.20
C PHE A 60 17.46 15.01 16.21
N ALA A 61 16.60 16.03 16.20
CA ALA A 61 15.24 15.95 15.68
C ALA A 61 15.18 16.50 14.23
N PRO A 62 14.52 15.82 13.28
CA PRO A 62 14.18 16.39 11.98
C PRO A 62 13.01 17.37 12.14
N GLN A 63 13.06 18.47 11.37
CA GLN A 63 12.00 19.47 11.29
C GLN A 63 10.74 18.83 10.70
N ILE A 64 9.63 18.91 11.43
CA ILE A 64 8.30 18.52 10.96
C ILE A 64 7.61 19.79 10.47
N GLU A 65 7.29 19.81 9.18
CA GLU A 65 6.43 20.79 8.54
C GLU A 65 5.00 20.65 9.04
N ASP A 66 4.40 21.81 9.23
CA ASP A 66 3.09 22.11 9.78
C ASP A 66 1.94 21.63 8.85
N ASP A 67 1.25 20.56 9.25
CA ASP A 67 0.05 20.05 8.61
C ASP A 67 -1.23 20.45 9.37
N GLY A 68 -1.39 21.75 9.62
CA GLY A 68 -2.63 22.50 9.32
C GLY A 68 -3.96 22.05 9.95
N PHE A 69 -3.97 21.16 10.93
CA PHE A 69 -5.17 20.74 11.67
C PHE A 69 -4.83 20.57 13.16
N GLY A 70 -4.91 21.69 13.89
CA GLY A 70 -4.82 21.69 15.35
C GLY A 70 -6.07 21.13 16.03
N ASP A 71 -5.83 20.31 17.06
CA ASP A 71 -6.69 20.03 18.22
C ASP A 71 -8.22 20.03 18.01
N MET A 72 -8.75 18.90 17.52
CA MET A 72 -10.17 18.57 17.67
C MET A 72 -10.32 17.35 18.58
N ARG A 73 -10.55 17.60 19.88
CA ARG A 73 -11.01 16.58 20.84
C ARG A 73 -12.54 16.46 20.72
N PHE A 74 -13.01 15.27 20.37
CA PHE A 74 -14.43 14.91 20.49
C PHE A 74 -14.78 14.65 21.96
N GLY A 75 -15.76 15.38 22.49
CA GLY A 75 -16.21 15.26 23.87
C GLY A 75 -17.21 14.12 24.05
N ASP A 76 -16.86 13.15 24.88
CA ASP A 76 -17.75 12.12 25.43
C ASP A 76 -18.62 12.66 26.57
N ALA A 77 -19.79 12.05 26.71
CA ALA A 77 -20.86 12.43 27.62
C ALA A 77 -20.66 11.98 29.08
N ALA A 78 -21.34 12.72 29.97
CA ALA A 78 -21.80 12.37 31.32
C ALA A 78 -20.83 12.55 32.52
N ARG A 79 -21.10 13.57 33.35
CA ARG A 79 -21.39 13.40 34.81
C ARG A 79 -21.97 14.68 35.45
N ALA A 80 -22.92 14.50 36.36
CA ALA A 80 -23.63 15.53 37.12
C ALA A 80 -22.73 16.29 38.14
N PRO A 81 -23.10 17.52 38.58
CA PRO A 81 -22.32 18.28 39.55
C PRO A 81 -22.77 18.03 41.00
N ALA A 82 -21.80 17.95 41.90
CA ALA A 82 -21.96 18.11 43.34
C ALA A 82 -21.50 19.53 43.75
N ALA A 83 -22.18 20.07 44.75
CA ALA A 83 -22.02 21.40 45.32
C ALA A 83 -20.62 21.64 45.94
N ALA A 84 -20.15 22.90 45.93
CA ALA A 84 -20.02 23.76 47.11
C ALA A 84 -19.04 24.92 46.91
N GLU A 85 -19.50 26.10 47.33
CA GLU A 85 -18.80 27.12 48.11
C GLU A 85 -17.82 28.13 47.45
N THR A 86 -18.26 29.38 47.63
CA THR A 86 -17.60 30.68 47.52
C THR A 86 -16.36 30.85 48.40
N VAL A 87 -15.31 31.43 47.84
CA VAL A 87 -14.34 32.26 48.58
C VAL A 87 -13.95 33.47 47.73
N MET A 88 -14.17 34.68 48.26
CA MET A 88 -13.60 35.94 47.76
C MET A 88 -12.26 36.21 48.45
N ALA A 89 -11.24 36.63 47.71
CA ALA A 89 -10.28 37.71 48.07
C ALA A 89 -9.10 37.85 47.08
N GLY A 90 -8.76 39.08 46.72
CA GLY A 90 -7.36 39.52 46.57
C GLY A 90 -6.78 39.62 45.16
N ALA A 91 -6.70 40.85 44.65
CA ALA A 91 -6.13 41.22 43.36
C ALA A 91 -4.60 41.11 43.27
N GLY A 92 -4.13 40.56 42.15
CA GLY A 92 -2.79 40.68 41.60
C GLY A 92 -2.86 40.43 40.08
N PRO A 93 -1.89 40.89 39.27
CA PRO A 93 -1.98 40.81 37.80
C PRO A 93 -2.04 39.39 37.22
N GLY A 94 -1.88 38.35 38.05
CA GLY A 94 -2.15 36.94 37.68
C GLY A 94 -3.61 36.50 37.79
N GLY A 95 -4.48 37.25 38.48
CA GLY A 95 -5.89 36.91 38.68
C GLY A 95 -6.76 37.08 37.42
N MET A 96 -6.48 38.13 36.63
CA MET A 96 -7.24 38.42 35.40
C MET A 96 -7.03 37.34 34.33
N ALA A 97 -5.83 36.77 34.22
CA ALA A 97 -5.58 35.68 33.29
C ALA A 97 -6.37 34.40 33.64
N ALA A 98 -6.52 34.11 34.93
CA ALA A 98 -7.29 32.97 35.42
C ALA A 98 -8.80 33.17 35.23
N THR A 99 -9.33 34.38 35.46
CA THR A 99 -10.75 34.69 35.21
C THR A 99 -11.09 34.64 33.71
N LEU A 100 -10.21 35.13 32.84
CA LEU A 100 -10.37 35.01 31.39
C LEU A 100 -10.35 33.57 30.90
N ALA A 101 -9.54 32.69 31.52
CA ALA A 101 -9.53 31.26 31.21
C ALA A 101 -10.81 30.56 31.67
N ALA A 102 -11.33 30.90 32.86
CA ALA A 102 -12.60 30.38 33.35
C ALA A 102 -13.78 30.77 32.45
N ILE A 103 -13.84 32.02 31.98
CA ILE A 103 -14.90 32.48 31.07
C ILE A 103 -14.79 31.80 29.69
N ARG A 104 -13.57 31.49 29.20
CA ARG A 104 -13.40 30.68 27.98
C ARG A 104 -13.93 29.26 28.15
N ALA A 105 -13.80 28.67 29.34
CA ALA A 105 -14.32 27.34 29.63
C ALA A 105 -15.87 27.29 29.70
N GLU A 106 -16.55 28.43 29.85
CA GLU A 106 -18.02 28.52 29.85
C GLU A 106 -18.65 28.39 28.44
N ASN A 107 -17.86 28.34 27.36
CA ASN A 107 -18.34 28.19 25.98
C ASN A 107 -19.47 29.18 25.57
N LEU A 108 -19.30 30.45 25.91
CA LEU A 108 -20.25 31.50 25.55
C LEU A 108 -20.34 31.67 24.03
N THR A 109 -21.57 31.84 23.51
CA THR A 109 -21.81 32.05 22.08
C THR A 109 -21.31 33.43 21.61
N ASP A 110 -20.93 33.57 20.35
CA ASP A 110 -20.51 34.86 19.76
C ASP A 110 -21.54 35.98 19.91
N ARG A 111 -22.82 35.62 20.02
CA ARG A 111 -23.90 36.58 20.30
C ARG A 111 -23.84 37.09 21.73
N GLN A 112 -23.60 36.21 22.70
CA GLN A 112 -23.46 36.56 24.11
C GLN A 112 -22.24 37.45 24.35
N LEU A 113 -21.11 37.13 23.71
CA LEU A 113 -19.87 37.91 23.76
C LEU A 113 -20.06 39.34 23.22
N ARG A 114 -20.72 39.49 22.06
CA ARG A 114 -21.05 40.81 21.50
C ARG A 114 -22.02 41.61 22.38
N MET A 115 -23.01 40.95 22.99
CA MET A 115 -23.91 41.63 23.93
C MET A 115 -23.17 42.11 25.18
N ALA A 116 -22.27 41.30 25.75
CA ALA A 116 -21.45 41.70 26.89
C ALA A 116 -20.57 42.91 26.56
N ARG A 117 -19.91 42.95 25.40
CA ARG A 117 -19.17 44.14 24.94
C ARG A 117 -20.08 45.37 24.82
N ARG A 118 -21.31 45.19 24.32
CA ARG A 118 -22.26 46.30 24.17
C ARG A 118 -22.73 46.85 25.52
N ILE A 119 -22.98 45.98 26.49
CA ILE A 119 -23.33 46.35 27.87
C ILE A 119 -22.14 47.05 28.54
N ALA A 120 -20.91 46.56 28.33
CA ALA A 120 -19.70 47.21 28.83
C ALA A 120 -19.56 48.63 28.28
N ALA A 121 -19.78 48.84 26.99
CA ALA A 121 -19.76 50.17 26.37
C ALA A 121 -20.87 51.09 26.90
N MET A 122 -22.07 50.56 27.21
CA MET A 122 -23.15 51.35 27.83
C MET A 122 -22.85 51.76 29.28
N ASN A 123 -22.00 51.00 29.98
CA ASN A 123 -21.54 51.31 31.32
C ASN A 123 -20.17 52.02 31.32
N GLU A 124 -19.75 52.57 30.17
CA GLU A 124 -18.50 53.33 29.98
C GLU A 124 -17.23 52.55 30.37
N ILE A 125 -17.25 51.23 30.18
CA ILE A 125 -16.09 50.35 30.40
C ILE A 125 -15.38 50.14 29.07
N GLU A 126 -14.14 50.61 28.98
CA GLU A 126 -13.26 50.33 27.84
C GLU A 126 -12.73 48.89 27.94
N VAL A 127 -12.78 48.17 26.82
CA VAL A 127 -12.45 46.75 26.79
C VAL A 127 -11.67 46.42 25.53
N ASN A 128 -10.62 45.59 25.63
CA ASN A 128 -9.79 45.19 24.49
C ASN A 128 -10.30 43.89 23.82
N SER A 129 -11.04 43.04 24.55
CA SER A 129 -11.60 41.79 24.00
C SER A 129 -13.02 41.50 24.51
N ASP A 130 -13.80 40.70 23.77
CA ASP A 130 -15.20 40.39 24.16
C ASP A 130 -15.27 39.58 25.47
N ILE A 131 -14.26 38.74 25.73
CA ILE A 131 -14.17 37.90 26.94
C ILE A 131 -13.82 38.74 28.16
N GLU A 132 -12.95 39.74 27.98
CA GLU A 132 -12.60 40.73 29.01
C GLU A 132 -13.81 41.59 29.40
N ALA A 133 -14.75 41.83 28.48
CA ALA A 133 -15.97 42.58 28.78
C ALA A 133 -16.82 41.85 29.81
N VAL A 134 -16.91 40.52 29.70
CA VAL A 134 -17.63 39.67 30.66
C VAL A 134 -16.93 39.67 32.01
N ALA A 135 -15.58 39.62 32.02
CA ALA A 135 -14.80 39.63 33.25
C ALA A 135 -14.98 40.94 34.03
N LEU A 136 -14.82 42.10 33.37
CA LEU A 136 -14.94 43.42 34.00
C LEU A 136 -16.37 43.76 34.43
N LEU A 137 -17.39 43.27 33.70
CA LEU A 137 -18.79 43.43 34.11
C LEU A 137 -19.10 42.62 35.37
N ARG A 138 -18.65 41.36 35.43
CA ARG A 138 -18.83 40.49 36.61
C ARG A 138 -18.06 41.00 37.84
N GLU A 139 -16.88 41.58 37.64
CA GLU A 139 -16.11 42.22 38.72
C GLU A 139 -16.86 43.41 39.34
N ARG A 140 -17.68 44.11 38.55
CA ARG A 140 -18.59 45.16 39.02
C ARG A 140 -19.97 44.65 39.46
N GLY A 141 -20.15 43.33 39.55
CA GLY A 141 -21.41 42.71 39.98
C GLY A 141 -22.55 42.79 38.96
N ILE A 142 -22.24 43.09 37.70
CA ILE A 142 -23.22 43.21 36.61
C ILE A 142 -23.14 41.94 35.75
N ASP A 143 -24.20 41.12 35.76
CA ASP A 143 -24.28 39.95 34.88
C ASP A 143 -24.85 40.36 33.51
N PRO A 144 -24.07 40.29 32.42
CA PRO A 144 -24.51 40.68 31.07
C PRO A 144 -25.67 39.84 30.52
N PHE A 145 -25.95 38.69 31.14
CA PHE A 145 -27.00 37.78 30.69
C PHE A 145 -28.30 37.89 31.51
N HIS A 146 -28.32 38.75 32.53
CA HIS A 146 -29.51 38.98 33.30
C HIS A 146 -30.55 39.79 32.50
N ARG A 147 -31.83 39.43 32.64
CA ARG A 147 -32.95 39.95 31.81
C ARG A 147 -33.09 41.48 31.88
N THR A 148 -32.66 42.09 32.96
CA THR A 148 -32.70 43.55 33.20
C THR A 148 -31.72 44.32 32.31
N GLU A 149 -30.50 43.81 32.11
CA GLU A 149 -29.49 44.48 31.29
C GLU A 149 -29.77 44.31 29.80
N VAL A 150 -30.24 43.12 29.39
CA VAL A 150 -30.71 42.88 28.02
C VAL A 150 -31.89 43.80 27.66
N GLY A 151 -32.77 44.07 28.64
CA GLY A 151 -33.88 45.03 28.49
C GLY A 151 -33.43 46.46 28.21
N LYS A 152 -32.31 46.92 28.80
CA LYS A 152 -31.76 48.26 28.56
C LYS A 152 -31.20 48.44 27.15
N ILE A 153 -30.64 47.39 26.55
CA ILE A 153 -30.18 47.42 25.16
C ILE A 153 -31.36 47.63 24.21
N LEU A 154 -32.46 46.92 24.45
CA LEU A 154 -33.67 47.00 23.62
C LEU A 154 -34.35 48.37 23.70
N SER A 155 -34.38 48.99 24.88
CA SER A 155 -34.94 50.34 25.05
C SER A 155 -34.04 51.44 24.48
N THR A 156 -32.72 51.31 24.59
CA THR A 156 -31.78 52.27 24.00
C THR A 156 -31.67 52.14 22.48
N GLU A 157 -31.80 50.95 21.90
CA GLU A 157 -31.96 50.79 20.44
C GLU A 157 -33.30 51.38 19.96
N GLY A 158 -34.39 51.16 20.71
CA GLY A 158 -35.68 51.80 20.42
C GLY A 158 -35.60 53.33 20.37
N GLN A 159 -34.77 53.95 21.21
CA GLN A 159 -34.51 55.40 21.20
C GLN A 159 -33.54 55.84 20.10
N LYS A 160 -32.48 55.08 19.81
CA LYS A 160 -31.53 55.42 18.72
C LYS A 160 -32.16 55.34 17.33
N THR A 161 -33.14 54.44 17.14
CA THR A 161 -33.89 54.33 15.88
C THR A 161 -34.84 55.52 15.66
N GLN A 162 -35.09 56.36 16.68
CA GLN A 162 -35.86 57.60 16.56
C GLN A 162 -34.99 58.84 16.31
N MET A 163 -33.65 58.72 16.34
CA MET A 163 -32.74 59.88 16.28
C MET A 163 -31.67 59.81 15.17
N THR A 164 -31.80 58.93 14.17
CA THR A 164 -30.91 58.94 12.99
C THR A 164 -31.70 59.03 11.68
N PRO A 165 -31.70 60.17 10.96
CA PRO A 165 -32.16 60.21 9.59
C PRO A 165 -31.12 59.53 8.67
N ALA A 166 -31.58 58.61 7.83
CA ALA A 166 -30.76 57.99 6.80
C ALA A 166 -30.22 59.05 5.82
N ALA A 167 -28.93 58.97 5.50
CA ALA A 167 -28.29 59.73 4.45
C ALA A 167 -28.74 59.20 3.07
N ASN A 168 -29.93 59.61 2.65
CA ASN A 168 -30.39 59.69 1.26
C ASN A 168 -31.82 60.27 1.26
N THR A 169 -31.91 61.56 1.55
CA THR A 169 -33.12 62.37 1.35
C THR A 169 -32.93 63.23 0.10
N PRO A 170 -33.85 63.18 -0.88
CA PRO A 170 -33.81 64.13 -1.99
C PRO A 170 -34.15 65.53 -1.48
N VAL A 171 -33.45 66.52 -2.04
CA VAL A 171 -33.51 67.95 -1.76
C VAL A 171 -34.95 68.49 -1.88
N ALA A 172 -35.37 69.28 -0.88
CA ALA A 172 -36.63 70.00 -0.88
C ALA A 172 -36.55 71.24 -1.80
N VAL A 173 -37.39 71.28 -2.83
CA VAL A 173 -37.60 72.47 -3.68
C VAL A 173 -38.69 73.34 -3.05
N LYS A 174 -38.42 74.64 -2.95
CA LYS A 174 -39.30 75.69 -2.40
C LYS A 174 -40.53 75.92 -3.31
N PRO A 175 -41.72 76.23 -2.77
CA PRO A 175 -42.96 76.20 -3.55
C PRO A 175 -43.17 77.50 -4.32
N GLU A 176 -43.36 77.41 -5.62
CA GLU A 176 -43.75 78.53 -6.47
C GLU A 176 -45.03 78.18 -7.25
N GLN A 177 -46.07 78.97 -6.97
CA GLN A 177 -47.28 79.22 -7.76
C GLN A 177 -48.34 78.10 -7.87
N LEU A 178 -49.41 78.27 -7.08
CA LEU A 178 -50.70 77.59 -7.20
C LEU A 178 -51.59 78.25 -8.26
N PRO A 179 -52.06 77.56 -9.30
CA PRO A 179 -53.29 77.94 -9.99
C PRO A 179 -54.51 77.29 -9.34
N ALA A 180 -55.53 78.11 -9.10
CA ALA A 180 -56.96 77.80 -8.89
C ALA A 180 -57.35 76.53 -8.08
N ARG A 181 -57.96 76.82 -6.92
CA ARG A 181 -58.79 75.96 -6.07
C ARG A 181 -59.66 74.97 -6.87
N MET A 182 -59.21 73.72 -6.99
CA MET A 182 -60.08 72.58 -7.32
C MET A 182 -60.92 72.22 -6.08
N PRO A 183 -62.19 71.79 -6.25
CA PRO A 183 -63.03 71.37 -5.12
C PRO A 183 -62.41 70.14 -4.44
N PRO A 184 -62.63 69.94 -3.12
CA PRO A 184 -62.05 68.83 -2.38
C PRO A 184 -62.50 67.50 -3.00
N PRO A 185 -61.61 66.48 -3.09
CA PRO A 185 -62.03 65.15 -3.47
C PRO A 185 -63.08 64.67 -2.46
N GLN A 186 -64.22 64.19 -2.96
CA GLN A 186 -65.25 63.57 -2.15
C GLN A 186 -64.66 62.31 -1.49
N LEU A 187 -64.18 62.46 -0.25
CA LEU A 187 -63.95 61.32 0.62
C LEU A 187 -65.31 60.65 0.86
N PRO A 188 -65.45 59.33 0.62
CA PRO A 188 -66.70 58.65 0.90
C PRO A 188 -67.06 58.85 2.38
N SER A 189 -68.30 59.28 2.62
CA SER A 189 -68.88 59.46 3.94
C SER A 189 -68.80 58.15 4.75
N ARG A 190 -68.61 58.29 6.07
CA ARG A 190 -68.42 57.19 7.05
C ARG A 190 -69.58 56.18 7.13
N GLU A 191 -70.64 56.34 6.34
CA GLU A 191 -71.79 55.43 6.25
C GLU A 191 -71.68 54.40 5.11
N MET A 192 -70.58 54.38 4.35
CA MET A 192 -70.36 53.40 3.26
C MET A 192 -69.33 52.29 3.58
N LEU A 193 -68.94 52.14 4.85
CA LEU A 193 -68.05 51.08 5.33
C LEU A 193 -68.83 50.04 6.16
N THR A 194 -69.82 49.39 5.55
CA THR A 194 -70.40 48.17 6.12
C THR A 194 -69.27 47.14 6.31
N GLU A 195 -69.30 46.39 7.41
CA GLU A 195 -68.35 45.30 7.68
C GLU A 195 -68.30 44.31 6.49
N GLU A 196 -69.43 44.16 5.79
CA GLU A 196 -69.57 43.40 4.56
C GLU A 196 -68.72 43.92 3.40
N ARG A 197 -68.59 45.25 3.18
CA ARG A 197 -67.72 45.80 2.14
C ARG A 197 -66.24 45.63 2.49
N ARG A 198 -65.84 45.81 3.77
CA ARG A 198 -64.47 45.54 4.23
C ARG A 198 -64.13 44.05 4.09
N ALA A 199 -65.03 43.14 4.48
CA ALA A 199 -64.86 41.70 4.27
C ALA A 199 -64.77 41.35 2.77
N SER A 200 -65.56 42.02 1.92
CA SER A 200 -65.51 41.83 0.46
C SER A 200 -64.18 42.34 -0.14
N GLU A 201 -63.64 43.45 0.33
CA GLU A 201 -62.34 43.99 -0.11
C GLU A 201 -61.16 43.14 0.38
N ILE A 202 -61.19 42.69 1.64
CA ILE A 202 -60.20 41.75 2.18
C ILE A 202 -60.24 40.44 1.39
N SER A 203 -61.42 39.91 1.08
CA SER A 203 -61.55 38.69 0.27
C SER A 203 -61.12 38.88 -1.19
N ARG A 204 -61.24 40.09 -1.76
CA ARG A 204 -60.71 40.44 -3.10
C ARG A 204 -59.19 40.52 -3.08
N ILE A 205 -58.60 41.17 -2.07
CA ILE A 205 -57.15 41.24 -1.88
C ILE A 205 -56.57 39.84 -1.62
N GLN A 206 -57.21 39.01 -0.80
CA GLN A 206 -56.81 37.60 -0.59
C GLN A 206 -56.90 36.77 -1.87
N ARG A 207 -57.97 36.93 -2.66
CA ARG A 207 -58.11 36.26 -3.97
C ARG A 207 -57.05 36.73 -4.97
N ASP A 208 -56.71 38.02 -4.99
CA ASP A 208 -55.65 38.54 -5.87
C ASP A 208 -54.25 38.14 -5.41
N MET A 209 -53.98 38.11 -4.11
CA MET A 209 -52.74 37.54 -3.56
C MET A 209 -52.63 36.05 -3.88
N ALA A 210 -53.71 35.28 -3.73
CA ALA A 210 -53.76 33.87 -4.09
C ALA A 210 -53.57 33.66 -5.60
N ARG A 211 -54.17 34.49 -6.46
CA ARG A 211 -53.97 34.47 -7.92
C ARG A 211 -52.53 34.79 -8.31
N ARG A 212 -51.91 35.81 -7.69
CA ARG A 212 -50.50 36.17 -7.94
C ARG A 212 -49.54 35.08 -7.45
N ARG A 213 -49.79 34.49 -6.26
CA ARG A 213 -49.02 33.36 -5.73
C ARG A 213 -49.16 32.12 -6.62
N ARG A 214 -50.38 31.78 -7.06
CA ARG A 214 -50.64 30.68 -7.99
C ARG A 214 -49.92 30.90 -9.33
N ARG A 215 -49.98 32.09 -9.92
CA ARG A 215 -49.24 32.41 -11.15
C ARG A 215 -47.72 32.30 -10.95
N ARG A 216 -47.17 32.79 -9.83
CA ARG A 216 -45.73 32.67 -9.52
C ARG A 216 -45.30 31.22 -9.30
N LEU A 217 -46.08 30.44 -8.54
CA LEU A 217 -45.84 29.00 -8.35
C LEU A 217 -45.97 28.23 -9.66
N LEU A 218 -46.94 28.57 -10.51
CA LEU A 218 -47.11 27.95 -11.82
C LEU A 218 -45.94 28.28 -12.75
N MET A 219 -45.46 29.52 -12.75
CA MET A 219 -44.25 29.89 -13.50
C MET A 219 -42.99 29.21 -12.96
N LEU A 220 -42.87 29.04 -11.63
CA LEU A 220 -41.74 28.34 -11.01
C LEU A 220 -41.77 26.85 -11.33
N THR A 221 -42.93 26.20 -11.20
CA THR A 221 -43.11 24.78 -11.52
C THR A 221 -42.92 24.51 -13.01
N LEU A 222 -43.39 25.39 -13.90
CA LEU A 222 -43.13 25.29 -15.33
C LEU A 222 -41.64 25.44 -15.63
N ARG A 223 -40.96 26.42 -15.03
CA ARG A 223 -39.50 26.60 -15.21
C ARG A 223 -38.74 25.38 -14.69
N LEU A 224 -39.08 24.85 -13.52
CA LEU A 224 -38.48 23.64 -12.96
C LEU A 224 -38.75 22.42 -13.85
N ALA A 225 -39.98 22.26 -14.35
CA ALA A 225 -40.35 21.18 -15.26
C ALA A 225 -39.56 21.26 -16.57
N THR A 226 -39.34 22.44 -17.13
CA THR A 226 -38.58 22.59 -18.38
C THR A 226 -37.07 22.39 -18.19
N PHE A 227 -36.47 22.96 -17.13
CA PHE A 227 -35.02 22.92 -16.95
C PHE A 227 -34.51 21.69 -16.18
N VAL A 228 -35.36 21.07 -15.36
CA VAL A 228 -35.00 19.87 -14.56
C VAL A 228 -35.82 18.68 -15.02
N GLY A 229 -37.15 18.83 -15.09
CA GLY A 229 -38.05 17.72 -15.44
C GLY A 229 -37.80 17.14 -16.83
N LEU A 230 -37.75 17.99 -17.86
CA LEU A 230 -37.58 17.58 -19.26
C LEU A 230 -36.27 16.84 -19.51
N PRO A 231 -35.07 17.37 -19.14
CA PRO A 231 -33.83 16.62 -19.34
C PRO A 231 -33.75 15.35 -18.48
N THR A 232 -34.39 15.32 -17.30
CA THR A 232 -34.51 14.11 -16.48
C THR A 232 -35.37 13.05 -17.16
N ILE A 233 -36.53 13.43 -17.72
CA ILE A 233 -37.40 12.52 -18.45
C ILE A 233 -36.69 11.99 -19.70
N LEU A 234 -35.92 12.84 -20.40
CA LEU A 234 -35.11 12.42 -21.54
C LEU A 234 -34.05 11.39 -21.14
N ALA A 235 -33.35 11.62 -20.01
CA ALA A 235 -32.39 10.69 -19.46
C ALA A 235 -33.04 9.37 -19.01
N ALA A 236 -34.20 9.45 -18.36
CA ALA A 236 -35.00 8.29 -17.98
C ALA A 236 -35.38 7.47 -19.23
N TYR A 237 -35.91 8.13 -20.26
CA TYR A 237 -36.27 7.50 -21.51
C TYR A 237 -35.07 6.78 -22.15
N TYR A 238 -33.91 7.44 -22.18
CA TYR A 238 -32.68 6.82 -22.67
C TYR A 238 -32.29 5.57 -21.87
N TYR A 239 -32.19 5.65 -20.54
CA TYR A 239 -31.72 4.52 -19.72
C TYR A 239 -32.71 3.35 -19.67
N PHE A 240 -34.02 3.59 -19.84
CA PHE A 240 -35.03 2.53 -19.78
C PHE A 240 -35.33 1.89 -21.15
N PHE A 241 -35.27 2.66 -22.24
CA PHE A 241 -35.73 2.18 -23.56
C PHE A 241 -34.65 2.13 -24.64
N VAL A 242 -33.57 2.92 -24.53
CA VAL A 242 -32.56 3.04 -25.60
C VAL A 242 -31.24 2.38 -25.22
N ALA A 243 -30.83 2.50 -23.96
CA ALA A 243 -29.53 2.02 -23.50
C ALA A 243 -29.45 0.49 -23.55
N SER A 244 -28.35 -0.03 -24.12
CA SER A 244 -28.16 -1.47 -24.26
C SER A 244 -27.85 -2.13 -22.91
N PRO A 245 -28.39 -3.33 -22.65
CA PRO A 245 -28.03 -4.11 -21.47
C PRO A 245 -26.56 -4.56 -21.55
N LEU A 246 -25.82 -4.33 -20.48
CA LEU A 246 -24.45 -4.81 -20.32
C LEU A 246 -24.35 -5.72 -19.09
N TYR A 247 -23.57 -6.78 -19.23
CA TYR A 247 -23.39 -7.86 -18.28
C TYR A 247 -21.99 -7.78 -17.69
N ALA A 248 -21.89 -7.72 -16.36
CA ALA A 248 -20.62 -7.68 -15.66
C ALA A 248 -20.34 -9.04 -15.03
N THR A 249 -19.24 -9.68 -15.44
CA THR A 249 -18.71 -10.88 -14.80
C THR A 249 -17.62 -10.48 -13.82
N GLU A 250 -17.77 -10.92 -12.57
CA GLU A 250 -16.80 -10.69 -11.50
C GLU A 250 -15.94 -11.93 -11.30
N ALA A 251 -14.65 -11.73 -11.04
CA ALA A 251 -13.71 -12.77 -10.68
C ALA A 251 -12.70 -12.24 -9.66
N GLN A 252 -12.22 -13.12 -8.80
CA GLN A 252 -11.19 -12.81 -7.81
C GLN A 252 -10.12 -13.88 -7.87
N PHE A 253 -8.87 -13.45 -7.91
CA PHE A 253 -7.74 -14.36 -7.94
C PHE A 253 -6.56 -13.80 -7.17
N LEU A 254 -5.70 -14.71 -6.73
CA LEU A 254 -4.51 -14.40 -5.97
C LEU A 254 -3.30 -15.05 -6.63
N ILE A 255 -2.13 -14.43 -6.47
CA ILE A 255 -0.87 -14.96 -6.95
C ILE A 255 -0.14 -15.56 -5.74
N GLN A 256 -0.04 -16.88 -5.72
CA GLN A 256 0.64 -17.63 -4.67
C GLN A 256 2.03 -18.04 -5.13
N GLN A 257 2.98 -18.00 -4.20
CA GLN A 257 4.29 -18.61 -4.38
C GLN A 257 4.33 -19.93 -3.58
N ALA A 258 4.85 -21.00 -4.20
CA ALA A 258 4.77 -22.36 -3.64
C ALA A 258 5.35 -22.52 -2.22
N GLU A 259 6.27 -21.67 -1.79
CA GLU A 259 6.79 -21.69 -0.42
C GLU A 259 7.31 -20.28 -0.02
N GLN A 260 6.46 -19.45 0.57
CA GLN A 260 6.95 -18.32 1.37
C GLN A 260 7.48 -18.90 2.68
N SER A 261 8.78 -19.22 2.72
CA SER A 261 9.43 -19.49 4.00
C SER A 261 9.23 -18.25 4.87
N PRO A 262 8.53 -18.33 6.02
CA PRO A 262 8.34 -17.17 6.88
C PRO A 262 9.74 -16.72 7.29
N SER A 263 10.13 -15.53 6.84
CA SER A 263 11.41 -14.92 7.17
C SER A 263 11.47 -14.74 8.70
N ARG A 264 12.02 -15.74 9.38
CA ARG A 264 12.38 -15.68 10.80
C ARG A 264 13.61 -14.78 10.92
N GLY A 265 13.45 -13.50 10.67
CA GLY A 265 14.54 -12.54 10.78
C GLY A 265 14.20 -11.20 10.12
N GLY A 266 13.88 -10.20 10.94
CA GLY A 266 14.01 -8.80 10.53
C GLY A 266 12.82 -7.90 10.84
N GLY A 267 12.85 -7.30 12.03
CA GLY A 267 12.40 -5.92 12.27
C GLY A 267 10.92 -5.59 12.06
N ILE A 268 10.27 -5.15 13.15
CA ILE A 268 8.92 -4.57 13.20
C ILE A 268 8.74 -3.34 12.27
N LEU A 269 9.83 -2.85 11.66
CA LEU A 269 9.88 -1.72 10.74
C LEU A 269 9.54 -2.09 9.28
N SER A 270 9.36 -3.36 8.95
CA SER A 270 8.97 -3.83 7.60
C SER A 270 7.45 -3.90 7.36
N GLY A 271 6.63 -3.57 8.37
CA GLY A 271 5.19 -3.80 8.40
C GLY A 271 4.35 -3.09 7.31
N SER A 272 4.91 -2.11 6.58
CA SER A 272 4.22 -1.41 5.49
C SER A 272 4.67 -1.84 4.09
N ALA A 273 5.92 -2.30 3.91
CA ALA A 273 6.45 -2.72 2.61
C ALA A 273 6.04 -4.17 2.24
N ALA A 274 5.69 -4.99 3.23
CA ALA A 274 5.26 -6.37 3.03
C ALA A 274 3.81 -6.53 2.50
N MET A 275 3.02 -5.44 2.40
CA MET A 275 1.63 -5.48 1.92
C MET A 275 1.48 -5.32 0.40
N ILE A 276 2.51 -4.87 -0.33
CA ILE A 276 2.45 -4.72 -1.78
C ILE A 276 3.16 -5.89 -2.43
N ASN A 277 2.40 -6.82 -3.00
CA ASN A 277 2.95 -7.89 -3.80
C ASN A 277 3.30 -7.33 -5.21
N PRO A 278 4.60 -7.20 -5.57
CA PRO A 278 5.01 -6.59 -6.84
C PRO A 278 4.50 -7.37 -8.05
N ASP A 279 4.30 -8.69 -7.91
CA ASP A 279 3.79 -9.54 -8.99
C ASP A 279 2.31 -9.23 -9.27
N SER A 280 1.52 -8.95 -8.23
CA SER A 280 0.11 -8.56 -8.36
C SER A 280 -0.04 -7.22 -9.07
N VAL A 281 0.82 -6.26 -8.75
CA VAL A 281 0.85 -4.94 -9.40
C VAL A 281 1.28 -5.05 -10.86
N SER A 282 2.26 -5.91 -11.16
CA SER A 282 2.71 -6.18 -12.54
C SER A 282 1.59 -6.77 -13.38
N VAL A 283 0.90 -7.80 -12.86
CA VAL A 283 -0.25 -8.43 -13.54
C VAL A 283 -1.39 -7.44 -13.75
N GLN A 284 -1.74 -6.64 -12.73
CA GLN A 284 -2.73 -5.57 -12.88
C GLN A 284 -2.36 -4.59 -14.00
N SER A 285 -1.09 -4.16 -14.04
CA SER A 285 -0.59 -3.23 -15.06
C SER A 285 -0.66 -3.83 -16.45
N TYR A 286 -0.33 -5.12 -16.59
CA TYR A 286 -0.44 -5.85 -17.84
C TYR A 286 -1.89 -5.97 -18.31
N LEU A 287 -2.80 -6.42 -17.44
CA LEU A 287 -4.20 -6.62 -17.81
C LEU A 287 -4.93 -5.30 -18.12
N THR A 288 -4.48 -4.17 -17.58
CA THR A 288 -5.01 -2.83 -17.90
C THR A 288 -4.29 -2.17 -19.08
N SER A 289 -3.32 -2.84 -19.68
CA SER A 289 -2.51 -2.33 -20.79
C SER A 289 -3.22 -2.47 -22.15
N ARG A 290 -2.66 -1.79 -23.16
CA ARG A 290 -3.09 -1.94 -24.55
C ARG A 290 -2.81 -3.33 -25.09
N ASP A 291 -1.74 -3.97 -24.61
CA ASP A 291 -1.33 -5.28 -25.08
C ASP A 291 -2.37 -6.35 -24.74
N ALA A 292 -2.87 -6.36 -23.50
CA ALA A 292 -3.96 -7.24 -23.09
C ALA A 292 -5.23 -7.02 -23.92
N MET A 293 -5.57 -5.76 -24.23
CA MET A 293 -6.73 -5.42 -25.07
C MET A 293 -6.57 -5.88 -26.53
N LEU A 294 -5.39 -5.68 -27.12
CA LEU A 294 -5.10 -6.14 -28.48
C LEU A 294 -5.12 -7.66 -28.57
N ARG A 295 -4.60 -8.34 -27.55
CA ARG A 295 -4.64 -9.80 -27.45
C ARG A 295 -6.07 -10.32 -27.26
N LEU A 296 -6.87 -9.67 -26.43
CA LEU A 296 -8.29 -10.01 -26.27
C LEU A 296 -9.07 -9.80 -27.58
N ASP A 297 -8.74 -8.75 -28.33
CA ASP A 297 -9.30 -8.48 -29.65
C ASP A 297 -8.90 -9.53 -30.68
N SER A 298 -7.64 -9.97 -30.70
CA SER A 298 -7.19 -11.03 -31.61
C SER A 298 -7.84 -12.38 -31.31
N ASP A 299 -8.00 -12.72 -30.02
CA ASP A 299 -8.43 -14.05 -29.61
C ASP A 299 -9.96 -14.20 -29.63
N LEU A 300 -10.68 -13.19 -29.14
CA LEU A 300 -12.14 -13.25 -28.95
C LEU A 300 -12.91 -12.11 -29.64
N GLY A 301 -12.22 -11.20 -30.35
CA GLY A 301 -12.88 -10.15 -31.12
C GLY A 301 -13.54 -9.07 -30.25
N PHE A 302 -12.84 -8.59 -29.21
CA PHE A 302 -13.31 -7.51 -28.33
C PHE A 302 -13.94 -6.33 -29.09
N LYS A 303 -13.30 -5.80 -30.14
CA LYS A 303 -13.86 -4.68 -30.90
C LYS A 303 -15.15 -5.06 -31.60
N LYS A 304 -15.19 -6.25 -32.22
CA LYS A 304 -16.37 -6.74 -32.95
C LYS A 304 -17.58 -6.84 -32.03
N ALA A 305 -17.38 -7.34 -30.80
CA ALA A 305 -18.44 -7.42 -29.80
C ALA A 305 -19.07 -6.05 -29.51
N PHE A 306 -18.28 -4.97 -29.50
CA PHE A 306 -18.76 -3.60 -29.24
C PHE A 306 -19.12 -2.80 -30.50
N GLN A 307 -18.83 -3.32 -31.70
CA GLN A 307 -19.24 -2.75 -32.99
C GLN A 307 -20.62 -3.22 -33.44
N ASP A 308 -21.24 -4.16 -32.71
CA ASP A 308 -22.54 -4.72 -33.06
C ASP A 308 -23.62 -3.63 -33.20
N PRO A 309 -24.40 -3.60 -34.30
CA PRO A 309 -25.46 -2.62 -34.52
C PRO A 309 -26.54 -2.58 -33.43
N SER A 310 -26.74 -3.66 -32.68
CA SER A 310 -27.69 -3.77 -31.56
C SER A 310 -27.29 -2.96 -30.33
N ILE A 311 -26.03 -2.52 -30.26
CA ILE A 311 -25.53 -1.66 -29.18
C ILE A 311 -25.94 -0.22 -29.44
N ASP A 312 -26.30 0.48 -28.36
CA ASP A 312 -26.76 1.87 -28.43
C ASP A 312 -25.69 2.77 -29.10
N PRO A 313 -26.10 3.82 -29.84
CA PRO A 313 -25.16 4.64 -30.60
C PRO A 313 -24.10 5.37 -29.76
N ILE A 314 -24.31 5.51 -28.45
CA ILE A 314 -23.41 6.25 -27.55
C ILE A 314 -22.30 5.33 -27.02
N GLN A 315 -22.62 4.06 -26.79
CA GLN A 315 -21.69 3.04 -26.29
C GLN A 315 -21.04 2.22 -27.40
N ARG A 316 -21.68 2.15 -28.57
CA ARG A 316 -21.20 1.40 -29.72
C ARG A 316 -19.89 1.95 -30.25
N LEU A 317 -18.95 1.06 -30.52
CA LEU A 317 -17.69 1.37 -31.16
C LEU A 317 -17.91 1.55 -32.67
N SER A 318 -17.31 2.58 -33.27
CA SER A 318 -17.38 2.77 -34.73
C SER A 318 -16.74 1.58 -35.47
N PRO A 319 -17.27 1.17 -36.64
CA PRO A 319 -16.62 0.15 -37.47
C PRO A 319 -15.17 0.51 -37.84
N GLU A 320 -14.90 1.81 -38.03
CA GLU A 320 -13.59 2.38 -38.37
C GLU A 320 -12.83 2.92 -37.13
N ALA A 321 -13.23 2.51 -35.92
CA ALA A 321 -12.62 3.01 -34.69
C ALA A 321 -11.13 2.65 -34.59
N SER A 322 -10.32 3.60 -34.12
CA SER A 322 -8.90 3.34 -33.87
C SER A 322 -8.68 2.45 -32.64
N ASN A 323 -7.47 1.92 -32.51
CA ASN A 323 -7.09 1.15 -31.31
C ASN A 323 -7.18 1.98 -30.03
N GLU A 324 -7.01 3.30 -30.10
CA GLU A 324 -7.12 4.22 -28.97
C GLU A 324 -8.57 4.35 -28.48
N GLU A 325 -9.53 4.43 -29.41
CA GLU A 325 -10.96 4.46 -29.08
C GLU A 325 -11.40 3.14 -28.45
N ALA A 326 -10.96 2.02 -29.05
CA ALA A 326 -11.18 0.67 -28.50
C ALA A 326 -10.55 0.53 -27.11
N PHE A 327 -9.35 1.07 -26.89
CA PHE A 327 -8.69 1.03 -25.58
C PHE A 327 -9.42 1.86 -24.52
N LYS A 328 -9.96 3.03 -24.90
CA LYS A 328 -10.78 3.85 -24.00
C LYS A 328 -12.08 3.14 -23.61
N LEU A 329 -12.64 2.33 -24.50
CA LEU A 329 -13.76 1.45 -24.18
C LEU A 329 -13.31 0.30 -23.26
N TYR A 330 -12.22 -0.38 -23.60
CA TYR A 330 -11.64 -1.45 -22.78
C TYR A 330 -11.40 -1.02 -21.32
N LYS A 331 -10.81 0.16 -21.08
CA LYS A 331 -10.63 0.69 -19.71
C LYS A 331 -11.92 0.92 -18.93
N ARG A 332 -13.04 1.14 -19.63
CA ARG A 332 -14.37 1.28 -19.00
C ARG A 332 -15.03 -0.07 -18.76
N SER A 333 -14.75 -1.03 -19.63
CA SER A 333 -15.34 -2.38 -19.60
C SER A 333 -14.57 -3.37 -18.72
N VAL A 334 -13.26 -3.25 -18.61
CA VAL A 334 -12.39 -4.13 -17.82
C VAL A 334 -11.81 -3.33 -16.66
N LYS A 335 -12.29 -3.59 -15.45
CA LYS A 335 -11.83 -2.94 -14.23
C LYS A 335 -11.08 -3.95 -13.37
N ILE A 336 -9.86 -3.60 -12.99
CA ILE A 336 -8.98 -4.47 -12.21
C ILE A 336 -8.41 -3.67 -11.05
N GLY A 337 -8.66 -4.15 -9.84
CA GLY A 337 -8.19 -3.55 -8.59
C GLY A 337 -7.41 -4.57 -7.76
N TYR A 338 -6.30 -4.14 -7.18
CA TYR A 338 -5.55 -4.90 -6.18
C TYR A 338 -5.97 -4.46 -4.78
N ASP A 339 -6.38 -5.40 -3.93
CA ASP A 339 -6.60 -5.15 -2.51
C ASP A 339 -5.36 -5.57 -1.71
N PRO A 340 -4.57 -4.63 -1.16
CA PRO A 340 -3.36 -4.96 -0.39
C PRO A 340 -3.67 -5.60 0.96
N THR A 341 -4.90 -5.49 1.47
CA THR A 341 -5.31 -6.09 2.75
C THR A 341 -5.52 -7.59 2.60
N GLU A 342 -6.19 -7.99 1.53
CA GLU A 342 -6.51 -9.40 1.25
C GLU A 342 -5.49 -10.06 0.31
N GLY A 343 -4.66 -9.27 -0.39
CA GLY A 343 -3.69 -9.78 -1.37
C GLY A 343 -4.35 -10.33 -2.64
N VAL A 344 -5.58 -9.93 -2.93
CA VAL A 344 -6.38 -10.43 -4.07
C VAL A 344 -6.49 -9.39 -5.18
N LEU A 345 -6.54 -9.85 -6.43
CA LEU A 345 -6.96 -9.05 -7.57
C LEU A 345 -8.45 -9.26 -7.81
N ASN A 346 -9.19 -8.16 -7.73
CA ASN A 346 -10.60 -8.08 -8.10
C ASN A 346 -10.68 -7.66 -9.57
N MET A 347 -11.37 -8.47 -10.37
CA MET A 347 -11.59 -8.20 -11.78
C MET A 347 -13.08 -8.17 -12.08
N GLU A 348 -13.50 -7.11 -12.78
CA GLU A 348 -14.85 -6.95 -13.32
C GLU A 348 -14.74 -6.75 -14.83
N VAL A 349 -15.40 -7.62 -15.60
CA VAL A 349 -15.41 -7.58 -17.06
C VAL A 349 -16.83 -7.38 -17.56
N ILE A 350 -17.05 -6.28 -18.27
CA ILE A 350 -18.34 -5.85 -18.77
C ILE A 350 -18.41 -6.12 -20.27
N ALA A 351 -19.45 -6.83 -20.72
CA ALA A 351 -19.70 -7.07 -22.13
C ALA A 351 -21.21 -6.99 -22.48
N PRO A 352 -21.56 -6.83 -23.77
CA PRO A 352 -22.96 -6.79 -24.23
C PRO A 352 -23.72 -8.11 -24.10
N ASP A 353 -22.98 -9.23 -23.99
CA ASP A 353 -23.55 -10.57 -23.85
C ASP A 353 -22.99 -11.25 -22.58
N PRO A 354 -23.82 -11.96 -21.79
CA PRO A 354 -23.39 -12.59 -20.55
C PRO A 354 -22.31 -13.64 -20.77
N LYS A 355 -22.40 -14.44 -21.84
CA LYS A 355 -21.39 -15.46 -22.14
C LYS A 355 -20.09 -14.82 -22.61
N LEU A 356 -20.14 -13.80 -23.46
CA LEU A 356 -18.95 -13.05 -23.84
C LEU A 356 -18.27 -12.39 -22.64
N SER A 357 -19.03 -11.88 -21.67
CA SER A 357 -18.43 -11.31 -20.45
C SER A 357 -17.64 -12.35 -19.65
N GLN A 358 -18.12 -13.59 -19.60
CA GLN A 358 -17.41 -14.71 -18.99
C GLN A 358 -16.19 -15.12 -19.82
N ASP A 359 -16.35 -15.28 -21.13
CA ASP A 359 -15.26 -15.69 -22.03
C ASP A 359 -14.10 -14.68 -22.00
N PHE A 360 -14.41 -13.38 -21.98
CA PHE A 360 -13.42 -12.33 -21.81
C PHE A 360 -12.71 -12.40 -20.44
N ALA A 361 -13.45 -12.63 -19.35
CA ALA A 361 -12.86 -12.80 -18.03
C ALA A 361 -11.92 -14.02 -17.96
N LEU A 362 -12.34 -15.16 -18.51
CA LEU A 362 -11.51 -16.37 -18.57
C LEU A 362 -10.25 -16.16 -19.42
N ALA A 363 -10.36 -15.46 -20.55
CA ALA A 363 -9.21 -15.12 -21.37
C ALA A 363 -8.22 -14.21 -20.63
N LEU A 364 -8.71 -13.17 -19.95
CA LEU A 364 -7.87 -12.26 -19.16
C LEU A 364 -7.18 -12.99 -18.01
N ILE A 365 -7.86 -13.89 -17.30
CA ILE A 365 -7.25 -14.77 -16.28
C ILE A 365 -6.13 -15.61 -16.90
N LYS A 366 -6.37 -16.21 -18.07
CA LYS A 366 -5.35 -17.00 -18.78
C LYS A 366 -4.15 -16.15 -19.21
N TYR A 367 -4.38 -14.89 -19.60
CA TYR A 367 -3.29 -13.98 -19.91
C TYR A 367 -2.50 -13.59 -18.66
N ALA A 368 -3.18 -13.42 -17.52
CA ALA A 368 -2.56 -13.19 -16.22
C ALA A 368 -1.66 -14.36 -15.81
N GLU A 369 -2.16 -15.59 -15.94
CA GLU A 369 -1.39 -16.82 -15.69
C GLU A 369 -0.14 -16.87 -16.56
N GLY A 370 -0.28 -16.67 -17.87
CA GLY A 370 0.87 -16.63 -18.77
C GLY A 370 1.88 -15.52 -18.46
N GLN A 371 1.43 -14.37 -17.98
CA GLN A 371 2.30 -13.26 -17.55
C GLN A 371 3.12 -13.64 -16.31
N VAL A 372 2.49 -14.28 -15.32
CA VAL A 372 3.16 -14.79 -14.11
C VAL A 372 4.17 -15.87 -14.45
N ASP A 373 3.80 -16.78 -15.34
CA ASP A 373 4.67 -17.85 -15.84
C ASP A 373 5.89 -17.28 -16.54
N GLN A 374 5.71 -16.27 -17.41
CA GLN A 374 6.82 -15.65 -18.13
C GLN A 374 7.80 -14.94 -17.19
N MET A 375 7.30 -14.23 -16.18
CA MET A 375 8.12 -13.55 -15.17
C MET A 375 9.00 -14.56 -14.41
N THR A 376 8.43 -15.72 -14.06
CA THR A 376 9.16 -16.77 -13.34
C THR A 376 10.09 -17.55 -14.27
N ALA A 377 9.65 -17.87 -15.49
CA ALA A 377 10.40 -18.70 -16.43
C ALA A 377 11.74 -18.06 -16.83
N ARG A 378 11.78 -16.75 -17.09
CA ARG A 378 13.01 -16.05 -17.44
C ARG A 378 14.03 -16.13 -16.29
N LEU A 379 13.64 -15.76 -15.07
CA LEU A 379 14.53 -15.78 -13.92
C LEU A 379 15.09 -17.18 -13.64
N ARG A 380 14.24 -18.22 -13.72
CA ARG A 380 14.67 -19.62 -13.58
C ARG A 380 15.65 -20.04 -14.67
N SER A 381 15.35 -19.69 -15.92
CA SER A 381 16.21 -20.02 -17.06
C SER A 381 17.59 -19.41 -16.89
N ASP A 382 17.66 -18.13 -16.51
CA ASP A 382 18.92 -17.41 -16.35
C ASP A 382 19.76 -17.98 -15.19
N GLN A 383 19.12 -18.28 -14.04
CA GLN A 383 19.80 -18.88 -12.88
C GLN A 383 20.29 -20.31 -13.17
N MET A 384 19.47 -21.13 -13.83
CA MET A 384 19.83 -22.50 -14.18
C MET A 384 20.95 -22.53 -15.23
N THR A 385 20.84 -21.74 -16.29
CA THR A 385 21.86 -21.67 -17.35
C THR A 385 23.21 -21.24 -16.76
N GLY A 386 23.23 -20.22 -15.90
CA GLY A 386 24.47 -19.74 -15.28
C GLY A 386 25.12 -20.75 -14.34
N THR A 387 24.35 -21.59 -13.64
CA THR A 387 24.90 -22.64 -12.76
C THR A 387 25.35 -23.88 -13.54
N GLU A 388 24.63 -24.25 -14.60
CA GLU A 388 25.01 -25.32 -15.52
C GLU A 388 26.33 -24.99 -16.24
N ASP A 389 26.49 -23.75 -16.71
CA ASP A 389 27.73 -23.29 -17.36
C ASP A 389 28.91 -23.31 -16.38
N ARG A 390 28.72 -22.87 -15.13
CA ARG A 390 29.76 -22.94 -14.09
C ARG A 390 30.15 -24.39 -13.78
N TYR A 391 29.18 -25.30 -13.70
CA TYR A 391 29.43 -26.71 -13.47
C TYR A 391 30.25 -27.33 -14.61
N ARG A 392 29.84 -27.10 -15.88
CA ARG A 392 30.58 -27.55 -17.07
C ARG A 392 31.99 -26.98 -17.12
N GLN A 393 32.14 -25.69 -16.79
CA GLN A 393 33.44 -25.04 -16.76
C GLN A 393 34.34 -25.64 -15.67
N ALA A 394 33.80 -25.92 -14.48
CA ALA A 394 34.55 -26.58 -13.40
C ALA A 394 34.94 -28.01 -13.78
N GLU A 395 34.04 -28.75 -14.44
CA GLU A 395 34.32 -30.11 -14.94
C GLU A 395 35.48 -30.10 -15.95
N GLN A 396 35.47 -29.15 -16.89
CA GLN A 396 36.54 -28.99 -17.86
C GLN A 396 37.88 -28.62 -17.18
N GLN A 397 37.86 -27.70 -16.22
CA GLN A 397 39.07 -27.31 -15.48
C GLN A 397 39.67 -28.49 -14.68
N VAL A 398 38.84 -29.36 -14.11
CA VAL A 398 39.31 -30.59 -13.47
C VAL A 398 39.98 -31.51 -14.49
N LYS A 399 39.37 -31.73 -15.66
CA LYS A 399 39.95 -32.54 -16.74
C LYS A 399 41.29 -31.96 -17.19
N ASP A 400 41.37 -30.65 -17.40
CA ASP A 400 42.60 -29.97 -17.83
C ASP A 400 43.69 -30.07 -16.76
N ALA A 401 43.34 -29.95 -15.48
CA ALA A 401 44.29 -30.12 -14.37
C ALA A 401 44.79 -31.58 -14.26
N GLN A 402 43.91 -32.58 -14.44
CA GLN A 402 44.30 -34.00 -14.48
C GLN A 402 45.28 -34.27 -15.64
N LEU A 403 44.98 -33.75 -16.83
CA LEU A 403 45.86 -33.88 -17.99
C LEU A 403 47.20 -33.19 -17.76
N ARG A 404 47.23 -32.04 -17.08
CA ARG A 404 48.48 -31.35 -16.72
C ARG A 404 49.33 -32.17 -15.76
N VAL A 405 48.74 -32.80 -14.74
CA VAL A 405 49.48 -33.71 -13.84
C VAL A 405 50.07 -34.88 -14.63
N LEU A 406 49.26 -35.50 -15.51
CA LEU A 406 49.72 -36.61 -16.36
C LEU A 406 50.85 -36.18 -17.32
N ASP A 407 50.73 -35.03 -17.98
CA ASP A 407 51.73 -34.48 -18.89
C ASP A 407 53.06 -34.20 -18.17
N LEU A 408 53.01 -33.66 -16.94
CA LEU A 408 54.20 -33.46 -16.12
C LEU A 408 54.84 -34.79 -15.72
N GLN A 409 54.05 -35.79 -15.29
CA GLN A 409 54.57 -37.12 -14.97
C GLN A 409 55.23 -37.79 -16.19
N GLN A 410 54.62 -37.66 -17.37
CA GLN A 410 55.15 -38.21 -18.62
C GLN A 410 56.44 -37.51 -19.09
N LYS A 411 56.45 -36.16 -19.12
CA LYS A 411 57.61 -35.36 -19.55
C LYS A 411 58.80 -35.51 -18.63
N LEU A 412 58.55 -35.52 -17.32
CA LEU A 412 59.61 -35.61 -16.32
C LEU A 412 60.05 -37.06 -16.10
N GLY A 413 59.26 -38.04 -16.57
CA GLY A 413 59.61 -39.47 -16.53
C GLY A 413 59.63 -40.05 -15.12
N VAL A 414 58.97 -39.37 -14.18
CA VAL A 414 58.93 -39.71 -12.75
C VAL A 414 57.50 -40.04 -12.38
N LEU A 415 57.24 -41.31 -12.05
CA LEU A 415 55.91 -41.77 -11.66
C LEU A 415 55.52 -41.32 -10.24
N ASP A 416 56.49 -41.39 -9.32
CA ASP A 416 56.35 -40.88 -7.95
C ASP A 416 57.67 -40.20 -7.52
N PRO A 417 57.73 -38.86 -7.52
CA PRO A 417 58.94 -38.13 -7.17
C PRO A 417 59.37 -38.32 -5.71
N ASN A 418 58.45 -38.66 -4.80
CA ASN A 418 58.78 -38.92 -3.40
C ASN A 418 59.42 -40.30 -3.25
N ALA A 419 58.94 -41.30 -3.99
CA ALA A 419 59.53 -42.63 -4.03
C ALA A 419 60.95 -42.57 -4.63
N GLU A 420 61.15 -41.87 -5.75
CA GLU A 420 62.47 -41.73 -6.38
C GLU A 420 63.45 -40.94 -5.49
N SER A 421 63.00 -39.85 -4.86
CA SER A 421 63.82 -39.08 -3.92
C SER A 421 64.24 -39.91 -2.70
N SER A 422 63.35 -40.79 -2.22
CA SER A 422 63.62 -41.70 -1.10
C SER A 422 64.66 -42.77 -1.45
N VAL A 423 64.64 -43.28 -2.69
CA VAL A 423 65.69 -44.19 -3.20
C VAL A 423 67.05 -43.49 -3.23
N VAL A 424 67.13 -42.28 -3.77
CA VAL A 424 68.39 -41.52 -3.81
C VAL A 424 68.89 -41.19 -2.40
N MET A 425 68.01 -40.79 -1.49
CA MET A 425 68.38 -40.53 -0.09
C MET A 425 68.89 -41.80 0.63
N SER A 426 68.30 -42.96 0.35
CA SER A 426 68.81 -44.24 0.89
C SER A 426 70.22 -44.55 0.39
N GLN A 427 70.53 -44.23 -0.87
CA GLN A 427 71.86 -44.39 -1.45
C GLN A 427 72.88 -43.41 -0.85
N VAL A 428 72.47 -42.16 -0.61
CA VAL A 428 73.28 -41.16 0.11
C VAL A 428 73.63 -41.67 1.51
N SER A 429 72.65 -42.17 2.26
CA SER A 429 72.88 -42.72 3.61
C SER A 429 73.82 -43.94 3.59
N GLU A 430 73.71 -44.81 2.60
CA GLU A 430 74.61 -45.96 2.45
C GLU A 430 76.05 -45.54 2.11
N LEU A 431 76.23 -44.57 1.20
CA LEU A 431 77.55 -44.03 0.86
C LEU A 431 78.19 -43.32 2.06
N GLU A 432 77.42 -42.56 2.84
CA GLU A 432 77.89 -41.93 4.08
C GLU A 432 78.35 -42.97 5.12
N ARG A 433 77.60 -44.07 5.25
CA ARG A 433 77.97 -45.18 6.14
C ARG A 433 79.30 -45.80 5.71
N GLN A 434 79.49 -46.07 4.42
CA GLN A 434 80.74 -46.61 3.87
C GLN A 434 81.91 -45.63 4.06
N LEU A 435 81.69 -44.35 3.78
CA LEU A 435 82.69 -43.29 3.96
C LEU A 435 83.14 -43.19 5.42
N ASN A 436 82.21 -43.24 6.37
CA ASN A 436 82.51 -43.21 7.80
C ASN A 436 83.26 -44.46 8.26
N SER A 437 82.92 -45.64 7.72
CA SER A 437 83.69 -46.87 7.97
C SER A 437 85.15 -46.74 7.50
N LYS A 438 85.37 -46.14 6.31
CA LYS A 438 86.72 -45.92 5.77
C LYS A 438 87.50 -44.84 6.52
N ARG A 439 86.83 -43.79 7.02
CA ARG A 439 87.43 -42.80 7.93
C ARG A 439 87.94 -43.44 9.21
N LEU A 440 87.14 -44.34 9.80
CA LEU A 440 87.54 -45.08 11.00
C LEU A 440 88.75 -45.99 10.71
N GLU A 441 88.74 -46.72 9.59
CA GLU A 441 89.86 -47.56 9.14
C GLU A 441 91.15 -46.72 8.97
N LEU A 442 91.05 -45.54 8.36
CA LEU A 442 92.18 -44.62 8.22
C LEU A 442 92.73 -44.17 9.57
N GLY A 443 91.85 -43.78 10.50
CA GLY A 443 92.24 -43.38 11.86
C GLY A 443 92.96 -44.50 12.61
N GLN A 444 92.52 -45.75 12.46
CA GLN A 444 93.19 -46.92 13.04
C GLN A 444 94.58 -47.14 12.43
N LEU A 445 94.73 -47.02 11.11
CA LEU A 445 96.03 -47.17 10.44
C LEU A 445 97.02 -46.08 10.84
N GLN A 446 96.54 -44.85 11.07
CA GLN A 446 97.35 -43.70 11.47
C GLN A 446 97.73 -43.68 12.96
N ALA A 447 97.02 -44.45 13.80
CA ALA A 447 97.36 -44.60 15.22
C ALA A 447 98.68 -45.37 15.45
N ASN A 448 99.21 -46.06 14.42
CA ASN A 448 100.52 -46.72 14.48
C ASN A 448 101.64 -45.70 14.23
N PRO A 449 102.70 -45.65 15.08
CA PRO A 449 103.84 -44.74 14.91
C PRO A 449 104.57 -44.84 13.56
N ASN A 450 104.58 -46.02 12.93
CA ASN A 450 105.19 -46.26 11.61
C ASN A 450 104.15 -46.88 10.65
N PRO A 451 103.21 -46.09 10.11
CA PRO A 451 102.10 -46.61 9.33
C PRO A 451 102.54 -47.07 7.94
N ASN A 452 101.99 -48.20 7.47
CA ASN A 452 102.22 -48.70 6.12
C ASN A 452 101.63 -47.72 5.08
N ARG A 453 102.52 -47.01 4.38
CA ARG A 453 102.17 -45.96 3.43
C ARG A 453 101.26 -46.45 2.29
N SER A 454 101.45 -47.67 1.81
CA SER A 454 100.62 -48.25 0.74
C SER A 454 99.19 -48.53 1.22
N ARG A 455 99.00 -49.00 2.45
CA ARG A 455 97.65 -49.24 3.02
C ARG A 455 96.93 -47.93 3.30
N VAL A 456 97.63 -46.93 3.85
CA VAL A 456 97.08 -45.58 4.07
C VAL A 456 96.66 -44.94 2.75
N ALA A 457 97.50 -44.98 1.72
CA ALA A 457 97.17 -44.44 0.40
C ALA A 457 95.96 -45.14 -0.25
N GLY A 458 95.82 -46.46 -0.06
CA GLY A 458 94.66 -47.22 -0.53
C GLY A 458 93.35 -46.74 0.10
N VAL A 459 93.30 -46.64 1.43
CA VAL A 459 92.10 -46.18 2.17
C VAL A 459 91.77 -44.72 1.87
N GLN A 460 92.78 -43.85 1.71
CA GLN A 460 92.58 -42.47 1.26
C GLN A 460 91.99 -42.40 -0.15
N GLY A 461 92.45 -43.27 -1.06
CA GLY A 461 91.87 -43.40 -2.41
C GLY A 461 90.42 -43.90 -2.40
N ASP A 462 90.08 -44.85 -1.53
CA ASP A 462 88.69 -45.31 -1.32
C ASP A 462 87.80 -44.17 -0.83
N MET A 463 88.25 -43.41 0.17
CA MET A 463 87.52 -42.26 0.70
C MET A 463 87.30 -41.19 -0.37
N ALA A 464 88.30 -40.88 -1.19
CA ALA A 464 88.15 -39.91 -2.27
C ALA A 464 87.12 -40.36 -3.31
N ARG A 465 87.09 -41.66 -3.67
CA ARG A 465 86.09 -42.23 -4.58
C ARG A 465 84.68 -42.21 -3.99
N LEU A 466 84.53 -42.59 -2.72
CA LEU A 466 83.25 -42.56 -2.01
C LEU A 466 82.72 -41.14 -1.84
N GLN A 467 83.60 -40.18 -1.52
CA GLN A 467 83.23 -38.76 -1.44
C GLN A 467 82.75 -38.26 -2.79
N LYS A 468 83.46 -38.58 -3.88
CA LYS A 468 83.04 -38.22 -5.24
C LYS A 468 81.67 -38.82 -5.59
N MET A 469 81.44 -40.11 -5.30
CA MET A 469 80.14 -40.75 -5.51
C MET A 469 79.03 -40.12 -4.65
N LEU A 470 79.33 -39.73 -3.42
CA LEU A 470 78.38 -39.05 -2.53
C LEU A 470 77.99 -37.67 -3.09
N ASP A 471 78.96 -36.88 -3.54
CA ASP A 471 78.74 -35.55 -4.11
C ASP A 471 77.98 -35.65 -5.43
N GLU A 472 78.31 -36.61 -6.30
CA GLU A 472 77.56 -36.93 -7.53
C GLU A 472 76.12 -37.40 -7.25
N THR A 473 75.91 -38.16 -6.17
CA THR A 473 74.56 -38.63 -5.80
C THR A 473 73.72 -37.50 -5.21
N ARG A 474 74.33 -36.61 -4.41
CA ARG A 474 73.68 -35.42 -3.86
C ARG A 474 73.37 -34.38 -4.94
N SER A 475 74.26 -34.18 -5.92
CA SER A 475 73.99 -33.23 -7.02
C SER A 475 72.79 -33.66 -7.87
N ARG A 476 72.51 -34.96 -8.00
CA ARG A 476 71.27 -35.44 -8.67
C ARG A 476 69.98 -34.96 -7.97
N LEU A 477 70.01 -34.74 -6.66
CA LEU A 477 68.86 -34.20 -5.92
C LEU A 477 68.65 -32.70 -6.14
N THR A 478 69.71 -31.94 -6.45
CA THR A 478 69.69 -30.47 -6.42
C THR A 478 69.98 -29.79 -7.76
N GLU A 479 70.90 -30.32 -8.57
CA GLU A 479 71.39 -29.71 -9.81
C GLU A 479 70.84 -30.41 -11.07
N GLY A 480 70.44 -31.68 -10.96
CA GLY A 480 69.92 -32.45 -12.10
C GLY A 480 71.02 -32.86 -13.10
N SER A 481 70.60 -33.51 -14.19
CA SER A 481 71.45 -33.84 -15.36
C SER A 481 71.18 -32.81 -16.47
N GLU A 482 72.12 -32.56 -17.39
CA GLU A 482 71.92 -31.62 -18.52
C GLU A 482 70.62 -31.88 -19.33
N THR A 483 70.11 -33.11 -19.32
CA THR A 483 68.85 -33.51 -19.97
C THR A 483 67.63 -33.63 -19.04
N ARG A 484 67.81 -33.62 -17.72
CA ARG A 484 66.74 -33.89 -16.74
C ARG A 484 66.88 -32.95 -15.54
N GLY A 485 65.88 -32.11 -15.30
CA GLY A 485 65.87 -31.17 -14.18
C GLY A 485 66.11 -31.85 -12.82
N SER A 486 66.43 -31.05 -11.82
CA SER A 486 66.64 -31.50 -10.44
C SER A 486 65.43 -32.27 -9.90
N LEU A 487 65.64 -33.37 -9.17
CA LEU A 487 64.54 -34.12 -8.54
C LEU A 487 63.68 -33.23 -7.63
N ALA A 488 64.30 -32.25 -6.95
CA ALA A 488 63.59 -31.28 -6.13
C ALA A 488 62.68 -30.35 -6.94
N SER A 489 63.11 -29.90 -8.14
CA SER A 489 62.27 -29.06 -9.00
C SER A 489 61.12 -29.86 -9.61
N ILE A 490 61.39 -31.09 -10.05
CA ILE A 490 60.38 -32.03 -10.57
C ILE A 490 59.30 -32.30 -9.52
N ALA A 491 59.71 -32.62 -8.28
CA ALA A 491 58.79 -32.85 -7.17
C ALA A 491 57.95 -31.61 -6.83
N GLY A 492 58.56 -30.42 -6.92
CA GLY A 492 57.87 -29.14 -6.71
C GLY A 492 56.79 -28.88 -7.76
N GLU A 493 57.12 -29.05 -9.05
CA GLU A 493 56.19 -28.83 -10.16
C GLU A 493 55.00 -29.79 -10.12
N ILE A 494 55.25 -31.09 -9.89
CA ILE A 494 54.19 -32.10 -9.76
C ILE A 494 53.29 -31.76 -8.57
N ARG A 495 53.87 -31.39 -7.41
CA ARG A 495 53.10 -31.02 -6.21
C ARG A 495 52.21 -29.79 -6.44
N ILE A 496 52.69 -28.79 -7.20
CA ILE A 496 51.88 -27.62 -7.56
C ILE A 496 50.70 -28.04 -8.44
N ALA A 497 50.93 -28.90 -9.42
CA ALA A 497 49.87 -29.40 -10.31
C ALA A 497 48.85 -30.27 -9.55
N GLU A 498 49.28 -31.12 -8.62
CA GLU A 498 48.40 -31.90 -7.75
C GLU A 498 47.56 -31.01 -6.83
N SER A 499 48.15 -29.95 -6.28
CA SER A 499 47.43 -28.96 -5.46
C SER A 499 46.39 -28.17 -6.27
N ASP A 500 46.73 -27.77 -7.50
CA ASP A 500 45.75 -27.16 -8.42
C ASP A 500 44.62 -28.14 -8.73
N LEU A 501 44.94 -29.41 -9.04
CA LEU A 501 43.93 -30.45 -9.26
C LEU A 501 43.01 -30.62 -8.04
N GLN A 502 43.55 -30.70 -6.83
CA GLN A 502 42.75 -30.78 -5.60
C GLN A 502 41.84 -29.56 -5.44
N THR A 503 42.35 -28.37 -5.73
CA THR A 503 41.58 -27.12 -5.71
C THR A 503 40.45 -27.16 -6.74
N ARG A 504 40.72 -27.60 -7.98
CA ARG A 504 39.69 -27.74 -9.03
C ARG A 504 38.61 -28.75 -8.65
N GLN A 505 38.99 -29.87 -8.00
CA GLN A 505 38.05 -30.87 -7.53
C GLN A 505 37.11 -30.30 -6.44
N GLN A 506 37.64 -29.50 -5.52
CA GLN A 506 36.82 -28.81 -4.52
C GLN A 506 35.88 -27.79 -5.19
N LEU A 507 36.35 -27.03 -6.17
CA LEU A 507 35.50 -26.09 -6.90
C LEU A 507 34.40 -26.80 -7.70
N LEU A 508 34.66 -27.99 -8.23
CA LEU A 508 33.66 -28.82 -8.90
C LEU A 508 32.58 -29.30 -7.91
N SER A 509 32.97 -29.73 -6.71
CA SER A 509 31.99 -30.15 -5.69
C SER A 509 31.13 -28.97 -5.22
N ASP A 510 31.72 -27.79 -5.05
CA ASP A 510 31.01 -26.55 -4.72
C ASP A 510 30.04 -26.15 -5.86
N ALA A 511 30.48 -26.24 -7.13
CA ALA A 511 29.64 -25.96 -8.28
C ALA A 511 28.46 -26.94 -8.40
N ALA A 512 28.68 -28.22 -8.10
CA ALA A 512 27.62 -29.24 -8.07
C ALA A 512 26.58 -28.94 -6.96
N ALA A 513 27.04 -28.53 -5.78
CA ALA A 513 26.15 -28.13 -4.68
C ALA A 513 25.34 -26.87 -5.04
N GLN A 514 25.96 -25.89 -5.72
CA GLN A 514 25.27 -24.70 -6.23
C GLN A 514 24.23 -25.04 -7.30
N MET A 515 24.53 -25.96 -8.21
CA MET A 515 23.60 -26.42 -9.23
C MET A 515 22.37 -27.10 -8.60
N GLU A 516 22.56 -27.97 -7.61
CA GLU A 516 21.43 -28.61 -6.93
C GLU A 516 20.60 -27.60 -6.13
N THR A 517 21.26 -26.63 -5.48
CA THR A 517 20.57 -25.53 -4.79
C THR A 517 19.74 -24.70 -5.77
N ALA A 518 20.32 -24.29 -6.91
CA ALA A 518 19.62 -23.54 -7.94
C ALA A 518 18.45 -24.34 -8.53
N ARG A 519 18.60 -25.65 -8.71
CA ARG A 519 17.52 -26.53 -9.16
C ARG A 519 16.38 -26.60 -8.14
N ILE A 520 16.68 -26.73 -6.85
CA ILE A 520 15.68 -26.70 -5.78
C ILE A 520 14.97 -25.34 -5.75
N GLU A 521 15.72 -24.23 -5.80
CA GLU A 521 15.17 -22.88 -5.80
C GLU A 521 14.30 -22.60 -7.03
N ALA A 522 14.72 -23.04 -8.23
CA ALA A 522 13.92 -22.93 -9.44
C ALA A 522 12.60 -23.72 -9.35
N ASN A 523 12.59 -24.85 -8.65
CA ASN A 523 11.36 -25.60 -8.38
C ASN A 523 10.47 -24.94 -7.31
N LYS A 524 11.07 -24.21 -6.35
CA LYS A 524 10.33 -23.48 -5.31
C LYS A 524 9.73 -22.15 -5.77
N GLN A 525 10.37 -21.49 -6.74
CA GLN A 525 9.93 -20.19 -7.25
C GLN A 525 8.70 -20.27 -8.16
N VAL A 526 8.05 -21.43 -8.29
CA VAL A 526 6.81 -21.57 -9.05
C VAL A 526 5.73 -20.69 -8.40
N ARG A 527 5.39 -19.62 -9.11
CA ARG A 527 4.23 -18.79 -8.83
C ARG A 527 3.06 -19.39 -9.60
N TYR A 528 1.90 -19.43 -8.97
CA TYR A 528 0.68 -19.86 -9.62
C TYR A 528 -0.46 -18.93 -9.27
N LEU A 529 -1.38 -18.79 -10.22
CA LEU A 529 -2.62 -18.06 -10.04
C LEU A 529 -3.65 -19.02 -9.45
N SER A 530 -4.23 -18.66 -8.31
CA SER A 530 -5.32 -19.39 -7.70
C SER A 530 -6.60 -18.56 -7.76
N LEU A 531 -7.69 -19.17 -8.22
CA LEU A 531 -9.00 -18.52 -8.34
C LEU A 531 -9.73 -18.60 -7.00
N SER A 532 -9.94 -17.45 -6.37
CA SER A 532 -10.80 -17.33 -5.18
C SER A 532 -12.28 -17.34 -5.59
N VAL A 533 -12.61 -16.63 -6.67
CA VAL A 533 -13.96 -16.56 -7.24
C VAL A 533 -13.84 -16.75 -8.75
N ALA A 534 -14.45 -17.81 -9.26
CA ALA A 534 -14.48 -18.11 -10.68
C ALA A 534 -15.47 -17.19 -11.43
N PRO A 535 -15.16 -16.79 -12.68
CA PRO A 535 -16.07 -15.99 -13.49
C PRO A 535 -17.31 -16.78 -13.90
N ILE A 536 -18.48 -16.28 -13.52
CA ILE A 536 -19.79 -16.85 -13.84
C ILE A 536 -20.60 -15.81 -14.62
N PRO A 537 -21.28 -16.20 -15.72
CA PRO A 537 -22.06 -15.27 -16.51
C PRO A 537 -23.25 -14.77 -15.67
N PRO A 538 -23.52 -13.46 -15.64
CA PRO A 538 -24.63 -12.92 -14.86
C PRO A 538 -25.99 -13.18 -15.54
N ASP A 539 -26.99 -13.56 -14.75
CA ASP A 539 -28.36 -13.85 -15.25
C ASP A 539 -29.16 -12.59 -15.65
N ARG A 540 -28.74 -11.42 -15.16
CA ARG A 540 -29.40 -10.14 -15.40
C ARG A 540 -28.39 -9.07 -15.80
N PRO A 541 -28.78 -8.07 -16.62
CA PRO A 541 -27.90 -6.97 -16.95
C PRO A 541 -27.52 -6.17 -15.71
N THR A 542 -26.22 -5.96 -15.53
CA THR A 542 -25.65 -5.18 -14.42
C THR A 542 -25.75 -3.68 -14.71
N TYR A 543 -25.64 -3.31 -15.98
CA TYR A 543 -25.71 -1.92 -16.45
C TYR A 543 -26.68 -1.77 -17.63
N PRO A 544 -27.24 -0.57 -17.84
CA PRO A 544 -27.19 0.59 -16.94
C PRO A 544 -28.10 0.41 -15.72
N ARG A 545 -27.71 1.00 -14.58
CA ARG A 545 -28.58 1.09 -13.40
C ARG A 545 -29.62 2.19 -13.63
N ALA A 546 -30.65 1.90 -14.44
CA ALA A 546 -31.58 2.90 -14.98
C ALA A 546 -32.26 3.75 -13.88
N PHE A 547 -32.76 3.14 -12.81
CA PHE A 547 -33.40 3.87 -11.72
C PHE A 547 -32.42 4.77 -10.92
N PRO A 548 -31.29 4.26 -10.38
CA PRO A 548 -30.29 5.11 -9.74
C PRO A 548 -29.74 6.20 -10.65
N ASN A 549 -29.43 5.89 -11.91
CA ASN A 549 -28.88 6.86 -12.86
C ASN A 549 -29.88 7.98 -13.18
N THR A 550 -31.18 7.68 -13.25
CA THR A 550 -32.22 8.68 -13.47
C THR A 550 -32.34 9.64 -12.28
N ILE A 551 -32.26 9.12 -11.05
CA ILE A 551 -32.27 9.96 -9.83
C ILE A 551 -31.03 10.85 -9.78
N VAL A 552 -29.86 10.30 -10.10
CA VAL A 552 -28.61 11.09 -10.16
C VAL A 552 -28.73 12.19 -11.22
N ALA A 553 -29.26 11.88 -12.41
CA ALA A 553 -29.51 12.88 -13.44
C ALA A 553 -30.45 14.00 -12.94
N PHE A 554 -31.55 13.63 -12.27
CA PHE A 554 -32.46 14.60 -11.64
C PHE A 554 -31.75 15.52 -10.65
N LEU A 555 -30.94 14.96 -9.75
CA LEU A 555 -30.18 15.72 -8.76
C LEU A 555 -29.15 16.65 -9.40
N ILE A 556 -28.47 16.21 -10.46
CA ILE A 556 -27.50 17.03 -11.20
C ILE A 556 -28.22 18.21 -11.86
N PHE A 557 -29.31 17.97 -12.60
CA PHE A 557 -30.06 19.05 -13.24
C PHE A 557 -30.70 20.00 -12.21
N ALA A 558 -31.20 19.48 -11.10
CA ALA A 558 -31.70 20.30 -9.99
C ALA A 558 -30.60 21.16 -9.37
N GLY A 559 -29.41 20.59 -9.14
CA GLY A 559 -28.25 21.30 -8.62
C GLY A 559 -27.78 22.42 -9.55
N ILE A 560 -27.63 22.13 -10.85
CA ILE A 560 -27.29 23.13 -11.88
C ILE A 560 -28.34 24.24 -11.92
N TYR A 561 -29.62 23.88 -11.90
CA TYR A 561 -30.71 24.85 -11.87
C TYR A 561 -30.65 25.76 -10.65
N LEU A 562 -30.43 25.19 -9.45
CA LEU A 562 -30.28 25.96 -8.22
C LEU A 562 -29.10 26.92 -8.30
N MET A 563 -27.93 26.45 -8.75
CA MET A 563 -26.74 27.26 -8.89
C MET A 563 -26.97 28.44 -9.85
N LEU A 564 -27.50 28.19 -11.05
CA LEU A 564 -27.83 29.23 -12.02
C LEU A 564 -28.89 30.20 -11.50
N SER A 565 -29.90 29.69 -10.77
CA SER A 565 -30.95 30.54 -10.20
C SER A 565 -30.42 31.49 -9.13
N LEU A 566 -29.49 31.02 -8.29
CA LEU A 566 -28.83 31.82 -7.26
C LEU A 566 -27.95 32.88 -7.90
N THR A 567 -27.12 32.50 -8.88
CA THR A 567 -26.27 33.44 -9.63
C THR A 567 -27.12 34.53 -10.31
N ALA A 568 -28.22 34.15 -10.96
CA ALA A 568 -29.14 35.11 -11.57
C ALA A 568 -29.82 36.03 -10.54
N SER A 569 -30.11 35.53 -9.33
CA SER A 569 -30.66 36.33 -8.24
C SER A 569 -29.67 37.39 -7.78
N ILE A 570 -28.40 37.00 -7.58
CA ILE A 570 -27.33 37.90 -7.16
C ILE A 570 -27.07 38.98 -8.24
N LEU A 571 -26.95 38.57 -9.51
CA LEU A 571 -26.81 39.52 -10.62
C LEU A 571 -27.97 40.51 -10.70
N ARG A 572 -29.20 40.04 -10.50
CA ARG A 572 -30.37 40.92 -10.50
C ARG A 572 -30.34 41.93 -9.36
N GLU A 573 -29.91 41.51 -8.18
CA GLU A 573 -29.78 42.40 -7.02
C GLU A 573 -28.78 43.53 -7.31
N GLN A 574 -27.61 43.19 -7.85
CA GLN A 574 -26.53 44.14 -8.20
C GLN A 574 -26.89 45.11 -9.34
N VAL A 575 -27.78 44.72 -10.26
CA VAL A 575 -28.24 45.58 -11.37
C VAL A 575 -29.45 46.43 -10.97
N SER A 576 -30.15 46.06 -9.89
CA SER A 576 -31.33 46.78 -9.40
C SER A 576 -31.04 47.84 -8.33
N THR A 577 -29.83 47.84 -7.78
CA THR A 577 -29.23 48.92 -6.98
C THR A 577 -28.51 49.89 -7.89
#